data_AF-A0A2E7N7W3-F1
#
_entry.id   AF-A0A2E7N7W3-F1
#
_cell.length_a   1.000
_cell.length_b   1.000
_cell.length_c   1.000
_cell.angle_alpha   90.00
_cell.angle_beta   90.00
_cell.angle_gamma   90.00
#
_symmetry.space_group_name_H-M   'P 1'
#
loop_
_entity.id
_entity.type
_entity.pdbx_description
1 polymer ?
#
loop_
_entity_poly.entity_id
_entity_poly.type
_entity_poly.pdbx_seq_one_letter_code
_entity_poly.pdbx_strand_id
1 'polypeptide(L)' 'MNTMSRIITGIVIITLGLYITYDTLSNLSKDWWGGLIWGLIFIIVGLFIFLNKKEDNIEKIKGLKNKDNNK' A
#
# COMPACT_ATOMS: atom_id res chain seq x y z
N MET A 1 4.31 2.64 11.48
CA MET A 1 2.99 1.99 11.33
C MET A 1 3.20 0.50 11.65
N ASN A 2 2.35 -0.14 12.46
CA ASN A 2 2.55 -1.56 12.78
C ASN A 2 2.51 -2.39 11.46
N THR A 3 3.35 -3.40 11.29
CA THR A 3 3.49 -4.15 10.02
C THR A 3 2.14 -4.62 9.47
N MET A 4 1.24 -5.08 10.35
CA MET A 4 -0.12 -5.47 9.98
C MET A 4 -0.94 -4.32 9.41
N SER A 5 -0.90 -3.14 10.04
CA SER A 5 -1.60 -1.96 9.52
C SER A 5 -1.03 -1.48 8.18
N ARG A 6 0.28 -1.62 7.93
CA ARG A 6 0.90 -1.32 6.62
C ARG A 6 0.37 -2.24 5.54
N ILE A 7 0.37 -3.54 5.82
CA ILE A 7 -0.11 -4.58 4.90
C ILE A 7 -1.58 -4.34 4.57
N ILE A 8 -2.42 -4.14 5.58
CA ILE A 8 -3.87 -3.88 5.39
C ILE A 8 -4.08 -2.62 4.57
N THR A 9 -3.40 -1.52 4.91
CA THR A 9 -3.50 -0.26 4.16
C THR A 9 -3.05 -0.43 2.70
N GLY A 10 -1.93 -1.10 2.47
CA GLY A 10 -1.43 -1.38 1.13
C GLY A 10 -2.42 -2.20 0.30
N ILE A 11 -2.99 -3.26 0.87
CA ILE A 11 -4.01 -4.09 0.21
C ILE A 11 -5.24 -3.26 -0.14
N VAL A 12 -5.78 -2.49 0.82
CA VAL A 12 -6.97 -1.66 0.60
C VAL A 12 -6.75 -0.65 -0.54
N ILE A 13 -5.60 0.01 -0.57
CA ILE A 13 -5.25 0.99 -1.60
C ILE A 13 -5.13 0.31 -2.97
N ILE A 14 -4.48 -0.87 -3.05
CA ILE A 14 -4.36 -1.64 -4.30
C ILE A 14 -5.74 -2.08 -4.80
N THR A 15 -6.59 -2.62 -3.91
CA THR A 15 -7.95 -3.05 -4.26
C THR A 15 -8.80 -1.89 -4.77
N LEU A 16 -8.69 -0.71 -4.16
CA LEU A 16 -9.34 0.52 -4.65
C LEU A 16 -8.86 0.90 -6.05
N GLY A 17 -7.55 0.88 -6.30
CA GLY A 17 -7.00 1.18 -7.63
C GLY A 17 -7.48 0.19 -8.70
N LEU A 18 -7.55 -1.11 -8.36
CA LEU A 18 -8.10 -2.13 -9.24
C LEU A 18 -9.60 -1.92 -9.50
N TYR A 19 -10.37 -1.56 -8.47
CA TYR A 19 -11.79 -1.27 -8.61
C TYR A 19 -12.03 -0.08 -9.55
N ILE A 20 -11.31 1.03 -9.37
CA ILE A 20 -11.39 2.20 -10.26
C ILE A 20 -11.03 1.82 -11.68
N THR A 21 -9.97 1.03 -11.86
CA THR A 21 -9.54 0.54 -13.18
C THR A 21 -10.62 -0.30 -13.84
N TYR A 22 -11.21 -1.23 -13.09
CA TYR A 22 -12.28 -2.11 -13.56
C TYR A 22 -13.54 -1.32 -13.94
N ASP A 23 -14.01 -0.44 -13.05
CA ASP A 23 -15.20 0.39 -13.27
C ASP A 23 -15.05 1.30 -14.50
N THR A 24 -13.86 1.89 -14.65
CA THR A 24 -13.51 2.69 -15.83
C THR A 24 -13.57 1.87 -17.11
N LEU A 25 -13.09 0.63 -17.08
CA LEU A 25 -13.07 -0.26 -18.24
C LEU A 25 -14.48 -0.78 -18.59
N SER A 26 -15.31 -1.07 -17.58
CA SER A 26 -16.67 -1.56 -17.78
C SER A 26 -17.64 -0.49 -18.27
N ASN A 27 -17.45 0.76 -17.84
CA ASN A 27 -18.36 1.87 -18.16
C ASN A 27 -17.91 2.71 -19.38
N LEU A 28 -16.75 2.40 -19.99
CA LEU A 28 -16.22 2.99 -21.24
C LEU A 28 -16.65 4.45 -21.44
N SER A 29 -16.43 5.27 -20.41
CA SER A 29 -16.80 6.68 -20.43
C SER A 29 -15.90 7.43 -21.41
N LYS A 30 -16.34 8.59 -21.91
CA LYS A 30 -15.53 9.42 -22.82
C LYS A 30 -14.13 9.72 -22.26
N ASP A 31 -13.98 9.74 -20.94
CA ASP A 31 -12.75 10.01 -20.22
C ASP A 31 -12.11 8.75 -19.60
N TRP A 32 -12.29 7.58 -20.22
CA TRP A 32 -11.72 6.31 -19.78
C TRP A 32 -10.19 6.37 -19.55
N TRP A 33 -9.49 7.20 -20.31
CA TRP A 33 -8.06 7.46 -20.10
C TRP A 33 -7.75 8.05 -18.71
N GLY A 34 -8.57 8.98 -18.23
CA GLY A 34 -8.38 9.61 -16.92
C GLY A 34 -8.55 8.61 -15.79
N GLY A 35 -9.58 7.75 -15.85
CA GLY A 35 -9.81 6.71 -14.86
C GLY A 35 -8.69 5.67 -14.81
N LEU A 36 -8.12 5.29 -15.96
CA LEU A 36 -6.97 4.39 -16.03
C LEU A 36 -5.70 4.99 -15.39
N ILE A 37 -5.43 6.28 -15.64
CA ILE A 37 -4.29 6.98 -15.03
C ILE A 37 -4.45 7.03 -13.51
N TRP A 38 -5.64 7.36 -13.01
CA TRP A 38 -5.92 7.37 -11.58
C TRP A 38 -5.80 5.97 -10.96
N GLY A 39 -6.37 4.95 -11.60
CA GLY A 39 -6.25 3.57 -11.16
C GLY A 39 -4.79 3.12 -11.05
N LEU A 40 -3.97 3.45 -12.05
CA LEU A 40 -2.53 3.15 -12.05
C LEU A 40 -1.79 3.85 -10.90
N ILE A 41 -2.07 5.14 -10.65
CA ILE A 41 -1.46 5.90 -9.54
C ILE A 41 -1.79 5.23 -8.21
N PHE A 42 -3.05 4.87 -7.98
CA PHE A 42 -3.46 4.18 -6.75
C PHE A 42 -2.75 2.83 -6.57
N ILE A 43 -2.61 2.04 -7.64
CA ILE A 43 -1.88 0.76 -7.58
C ILE A 43 -0.41 0.99 -7.24
N ILE A 44 0.26 1.96 -7.86
CA ILE A 44 1.67 2.29 -7.61
C ILE A 44 1.87 2.74 -6.15
N VAL A 45 1.01 3.63 -5.66
CA VAL A 45 1.06 4.11 -4.27
C VAL A 45 0.80 2.96 -3.28
N GLY A 46 -0.19 2.12 -3.56
CA GLY A 46 -0.52 0.96 -2.74
C GLY A 46 0.61 -0.05 -2.68
N LEU A 47 1.27 -0.34 -3.81
CA LEU A 47 2.46 -1.17 -3.88
C LEU A 47 3.62 -0.56 -3.10
N PHE A 48 3.82 0.76 -3.19
CA PHE A 48 4.86 1.44 -2.43
C PHE A 48 4.60 1.29 -0.91
N ILE A 49 3.37 1.51 -0.45
CA ILE A 49 3.00 1.32 0.96
C ILE A 49 3.21 -0.14 1.39
N PHE A 50 2.77 -1.09 0.57
CA PHE A 50 2.88 -2.53 0.86
C PHE A 50 4.35 -3.00 0.94
N LEU A 51 5.17 -2.57 -0.02
CA LEU A 51 6.57 -2.99 -0.16
C LEU A 51 7.55 -2.17 0.68
N ASN A 52 7.13 -1.07 1.31
CA ASN A 52 8.01 -0.23 2.12
C ASN A 52 8.38 -0.88 3.47
N LYS A 53 9.17 -1.97 3.40
CA LYS A 53 9.73 -2.77 4.50
C LYS A 53 10.73 -2.01 5.37
N LYS A 54 11.11 -0.76 5.03
CA LYS A 54 12.10 0.00 5.81
C LYS A 54 11.66 0.23 7.27
N GLU A 55 10.36 0.31 7.56
CA GLU A 55 9.87 0.39 8.94
C GLU A 55 10.11 -0.90 9.75
N ASP A 56 9.99 -2.09 9.16
CA ASP A 56 10.11 -3.36 9.90
C ASP A 56 11.53 -3.58 10.45
N ASN A 57 12.55 -3.07 9.76
CA ASN A 57 13.94 -3.19 10.22
C ASN A 57 14.22 -2.29 11.43
N ILE A 58 13.57 -1.12 11.52
CA ILE A 58 13.72 -0.20 12.66
C ILE A 58 13.03 -0.78 13.91
N GLU A 59 11.85 -1.40 13.74
CA GLU A 59 11.16 -2.09 14.83
C GLU A 59 11.96 -3.29 15.35
N LYS A 60 12.59 -4.07 14.46
CA LYS A 60 13.50 -5.16 14.85
C LYS A 60 14.68 -4.68 15.70
N ILE A 61 15.28 -3.55 15.34
CA ILE A 61 16.43 -2.98 16.08
C ILE A 61 15.98 -2.45 17.47
N LYS A 62 14.81 -1.80 17.55
CA LYS A 62 14.23 -1.37 18.84
C LYS A 62 13.89 -2.54 19.76
N GLY A 63 13.31 -3.62 19.21
CA GLY A 63 12.98 -4.83 19.97
C GLY A 63 14.21 -5.53 20.55
N LEU A 64 15.32 -5.56 19.81
CA LEU A 64 16.60 -6.11 20.30
C LEU A 64 17.21 -5.24 21.40
N LYS A 65 17.26 -3.92 21.21
CA LYS A 65 17.84 -2.98 22.20
C LYS A 65 17.10 -3.00 23.55
N ASN A 66 15.80 -3.25 23.54
CA ASN A 66 15.01 -3.32 24.79
C ASN A 66 15.20 -4.65 25.54
N LYS A 67 15.70 -5.69 24.88
CA LYS A 67 15.95 -7.01 25.49
C LYS A 67 17.31 -7.06 26.21
N ASP A 68 18.31 -6.32 25.72
CA ASP A 68 19.62 -6.21 26.36
C ASP A 68 19.63 -5.29 27.60
N ASN A 69 18.78 -4.27 27.66
CA ASN A 69 18.69 -3.36 28.82
C ASN A 69 17.96 -3.95 30.03
N ASN A 70 17.38 -5.15 29.90
CA ASN A 70 16.59 -5.83 30.93
C ASN A 70 17.29 -7.09 31.47
N LYS A 71 18.60 -7.24 31.19
CA LYS A 71 19.44 -8.33 31.66
C LYS A 71 20.56 -7.79 32.55
#